data_AF-A0A519SVT2-F1
#
_entry.id   AF-A0A519SVT2-F1
#
_cell.length_a   1.000
_cell.length_b   1.000
_cell.length_c   1.000
_cell.angle_alpha   90.00
_cell.angle_beta   90.00
_cell.angle_gamma   90.00
#
_symmetry.space_group_name_H-M   'P 1'
#
loop_
_entity.id
_entity.type
_entity.pdbx_description
1 polymer ?
#
loop_
_entity_poly.entity_id
_entity_poly.type
_entity_poly.pdbx_seq_one_letter_code
_entity_poly.pdbx_strand_id
1 'polypeptide(L)'
;MTRYFKVLPLTAVAMLGALAGKAQEQAAAVASTGAVRPIPVSDQMFKKTITRAIDLREKQNRPMFSDGKEISKVIIDAVKRGELTAYRGDSLTSTFTAKEMSANMSYPLDAPVSADPDGGDWGGGAPAPAK
;
A
#
# COMPACT_ATOMS: atom_id res chain seq x y z
N MET A 1 -44.67 28.94 -54.77
CA MET A 1 -43.34 28.62 -54.18
C MET A 1 -43.34 28.71 -52.64
N THR A 2 -44.35 28.19 -51.93
CA THR A 2 -44.46 28.37 -50.45
C THR A 2 -44.42 27.06 -49.66
N ARG A 3 -44.27 25.90 -50.32
CA ARG A 3 -44.16 24.59 -49.64
C ARG A 3 -42.74 24.26 -49.17
N TYR A 4 -41.72 24.81 -49.82
CA TYR A 4 -40.31 24.60 -49.46
C TYR A 4 -39.89 25.36 -48.19
N PHE A 5 -40.51 26.51 -47.89
CA PHE A 5 -40.24 27.28 -46.67
C PHE A 5 -40.72 26.58 -45.39
N LYS A 6 -41.66 25.63 -45.48
CA LYS A 6 -42.16 24.86 -44.33
C LYS A 6 -41.28 23.65 -43.98
N VAL A 7 -40.51 23.14 -44.93
CA VAL A 7 -39.58 22.00 -44.70
C VAL A 7 -38.17 22.45 -44.31
N LEU A 8 -37.82 23.71 -44.58
CA LEU A 8 -36.54 24.33 -44.23
C LEU A 8 -36.19 24.32 -42.73
N PRO A 9 -37.12 24.57 -41.78
CA PRO A 9 -36.79 24.45 -40.36
C PRO A 9 -36.59 22.99 -39.93
N LEU A 10 -37.29 22.04 -40.57
CA LEU A 10 -37.21 20.61 -40.24
C LEU A 10 -35.87 20.02 -40.69
N THR A 11 -35.38 20.40 -41.86
CA THR A 11 -34.05 20.00 -42.35
C THR A 11 -32.92 20.68 -41.59
N ALA A 12 -33.08 21.94 -41.18
CA ALA A 12 -32.08 22.64 -40.37
C ALA A 12 -31.90 21.99 -38.98
N VAL A 13 -32.98 21.54 -38.32
CA VAL A 13 -32.90 20.83 -37.03
C VAL A 13 -32.27 19.45 -37.18
N ALA A 14 -32.57 18.72 -38.25
CA ALA A 14 -31.93 17.44 -38.54
C ALA A 14 -30.42 17.59 -38.82
N MET A 15 -30.03 18.67 -39.51
CA MET A 15 -28.61 18.96 -39.79
C MET A 15 -27.86 19.43 -38.53
N LEU A 16 -28.54 20.11 -37.60
CA LEU A 16 -27.97 20.50 -36.30
C LEU A 16 -27.77 19.29 -35.36
N GLY A 17 -28.70 18.33 -35.38
CA GLY A 17 -28.61 17.09 -34.59
C GLY A 17 -27.44 16.17 -35.02
N ALA A 18 -27.09 16.16 -36.31
CA ALA A 18 -25.94 15.41 -36.82
C ALA A 18 -24.58 15.97 -36.34
N LEU A 19 -24.51 17.24 -35.91
CA LEU A 19 -23.30 17.85 -35.34
C LEU A 19 -23.12 17.56 -33.84
N ALA A 20 -24.16 17.08 -33.15
CA ALA A 20 -24.15 16.80 -31.70
C ALA A 20 -23.67 15.38 -31.35
N GLY A 21 -23.38 14.53 -32.35
CA GLY A 21 -22.75 13.22 -32.17
C GLY A 21 -21.27 13.36 -31.82
N LYS A 22 -20.96 13.79 -30.59
CA LYS A 22 -19.62 13.63 -30.02
C LYS A 22 -19.49 12.18 -29.55
N ALA A 23 -19.18 11.27 -30.46
CA ALA A 23 -18.50 10.04 -30.07
C ALA A 23 -17.13 10.49 -29.54
N GLN A 24 -17.07 10.79 -28.25
CA GLN A 24 -15.82 11.10 -27.58
C GLN A 24 -15.03 9.80 -27.56
N GLU A 25 -14.19 9.60 -28.58
CA GLU A 25 -13.07 8.67 -28.51
C GLU A 25 -12.40 8.96 -27.18
N GLN A 26 -12.51 8.01 -26.25
CA GLN A 26 -11.93 8.13 -24.94
C GLN A 26 -10.43 8.26 -25.17
N ALA A 27 -9.92 9.49 -25.15
CA ALA A 27 -8.51 9.76 -25.31
C ALA A 27 -7.79 8.88 -24.30
N ALA A 28 -7.17 7.81 -24.79
CA ALA A 28 -6.39 6.90 -23.97
C ALA A 28 -5.27 7.75 -23.40
N ALA A 29 -5.46 8.18 -22.15
CA ALA A 29 -4.62 9.14 -21.48
C ALA A 29 -3.17 8.65 -21.58
N VAL A 30 -2.37 9.42 -22.32
CA VAL A 30 -0.95 9.23 -22.51
C VAL A 30 -0.28 9.38 -21.16
N ALA A 31 0.15 8.27 -20.55
CA ALA A 31 1.11 8.30 -19.44
C ALA A 31 1.74 6.91 -19.24
N SER A 32 2.72 6.59 -20.09
CA SER A 32 3.77 5.61 -19.75
C SER A 32 5.12 6.30 -19.91
N THR A 33 5.65 6.85 -18.82
CA THR A 33 6.97 7.47 -18.82
C THR A 33 8.03 6.35 -18.90
N GLY A 34 8.69 6.19 -20.05
CA GLY A 34 9.81 5.27 -20.23
C GLY A 34 9.66 4.19 -21.29
N ALA A 35 8.52 4.09 -21.99
CA ALA A 35 8.35 3.17 -23.11
C ALA A 35 8.56 3.87 -24.46
N VAL A 36 9.26 3.22 -25.40
CA VAL A 36 9.47 3.72 -26.78
C VAL A 36 8.13 3.90 -27.53
N ARG A 37 7.10 3.14 -27.13
CA ARG A 37 5.73 3.28 -27.60
C ARG A 37 4.81 3.46 -26.39
N PRO A 38 3.90 4.45 -26.39
CA PRO A 38 2.99 4.66 -25.29
C PRO A 38 2.09 3.44 -25.09
N ILE A 39 2.07 2.90 -23.88
CA ILE A 39 1.26 1.74 -23.51
C ILE A 39 -0.08 2.23 -22.95
N PRO A 40 -1.23 1.80 -23.51
CA PRO A 40 -2.55 2.14 -23.00
C PRO A 40 -2.69 1.78 -21.52
N VAL A 41 -3.46 2.58 -20.76
CA VAL A 41 -3.69 2.33 -19.31
C VAL A 41 -4.34 0.97 -19.06
N SER A 42 -5.12 0.44 -20.02
CA SER A 42 -5.69 -0.91 -19.97
C SER A 42 -4.64 -2.02 -20.00
N ASP A 43 -3.49 -1.76 -20.61
CA ASP A 43 -2.45 -2.75 -20.90
C ASP A 43 -1.30 -2.66 -19.88
N GLN A 44 -1.38 -1.71 -18.94
CA GLN A 44 -0.46 -1.59 -17.83
C GLN A 44 -0.82 -2.59 -16.74
N MET A 45 -0.31 -3.82 -16.85
CA MET A 45 -0.63 -4.91 -15.92
C MET A 45 -0.15 -4.71 -14.47
N PHE A 46 0.65 -3.68 -14.15
CA PHE A 46 1.16 -3.45 -12.80
C PHE A 46 1.17 -1.97 -12.40
N LYS A 47 0.01 -1.46 -12.01
CA LYS A 47 -0.07 -0.19 -11.27
C LYS A 47 0.24 -0.46 -9.79
N LYS A 48 1.52 -0.35 -9.42
CA LYS A 48 2.10 -0.42 -8.05
C LYS A 48 1.30 -1.29 -7.06
N THR A 49 1.60 -2.59 -7.01
CA THR A 49 1.16 -3.45 -5.89
C THR A 49 1.90 -3.01 -4.62
N ILE A 50 1.17 -2.45 -3.65
CA ILE A 50 1.70 -2.21 -2.30
C ILE A 50 1.63 -3.54 -1.54
N THR A 51 2.77 -4.13 -1.23
CA THR A 51 2.85 -5.30 -0.36
C THR A 51 2.54 -4.88 1.07
N ARG A 52 1.32 -5.17 1.56
CA ARG A 52 0.89 -4.88 2.94
C ARG A 52 1.53 -5.82 3.96
N ALA A 53 1.66 -7.10 3.60
CA ALA A 53 2.30 -8.12 4.42
C ALA A 53 2.98 -9.14 3.50
N ILE A 54 4.16 -9.61 3.90
CA ILE A 54 4.91 -10.65 3.20
C ILE A 54 5.26 -11.68 4.25
N ASP A 55 4.74 -12.91 4.12
CA ASP A 55 5.15 -14.01 4.99
C ASP A 55 6.50 -14.56 4.52
N LEU A 56 7.56 -14.28 5.28
CA LEU A 56 8.92 -14.69 4.95
C LEU A 56 9.18 -16.20 5.15
N ARG A 57 8.22 -16.94 5.73
CA ARG A 57 8.29 -18.39 5.94
C ARG A 57 7.89 -19.18 4.70
N GLU A 58 7.12 -18.55 3.81
CA GLU A 58 6.71 -19.18 2.55
C GLU A 58 7.88 -19.39 1.61
N LYS A 59 7.89 -20.54 0.92
CA LYS A 59 8.99 -20.95 0.02
C LYS A 59 9.36 -19.89 -1.02
N GLN A 60 8.37 -19.15 -1.52
CA GLN A 60 8.54 -18.10 -2.53
C GLN A 60 9.22 -16.84 -1.98
N ASN A 61 9.03 -16.54 -0.69
CA ASN A 61 9.51 -15.31 -0.05
C ASN A 61 10.84 -15.50 0.69
N ARG A 62 11.30 -16.75 0.89
CA ARG A 62 12.61 -17.04 1.51
C ARG A 62 13.79 -16.25 0.92
N PRO A 63 13.89 -16.04 -0.42
CA PRO A 63 14.97 -15.22 -0.96
C PRO A 63 15.00 -13.77 -0.44
N MET A 64 13.86 -13.21 -0.04
CA MET A 64 13.75 -11.87 0.54
C MET A 64 14.27 -11.78 1.98
N PHE A 65 14.51 -12.93 2.61
CA PHE A 65 15.08 -13.05 3.95
C PHE A 65 16.34 -13.91 3.93
N SER A 66 17.19 -13.69 2.93
CA SER A 66 18.51 -14.33 2.85
C SER A 66 19.46 -13.67 3.84
N ASP A 67 20.33 -14.46 4.47
CA ASP A 67 21.30 -13.98 5.45
C ASP A 67 22.17 -12.85 4.88
N GLY A 68 22.22 -11.72 5.59
CA GLY A 68 22.98 -10.53 5.20
C GLY A 68 22.36 -9.72 4.04
N LYS A 69 21.18 -10.12 3.56
CA LYS A 69 20.36 -9.42 2.57
C LYS A 69 18.89 -9.43 2.99
N GLU A 70 18.63 -9.33 4.29
CA GLU A 70 17.27 -9.34 4.82
C GLU A 70 16.55 -8.07 4.40
N ILE A 71 15.34 -8.22 3.86
CA ILE A 71 14.50 -7.08 3.47
C ILE A 71 14.24 -6.13 4.65
N SER A 72 14.12 -6.67 5.87
CA SER A 72 13.96 -5.88 7.11
C SER A 72 15.14 -4.94 7.34
N LYS A 73 16.38 -5.43 7.17
CA LYS A 73 17.60 -4.64 7.30
C LYS A 73 17.66 -3.53 6.25
N VAL A 74 17.34 -3.86 5.00
CA VAL A 74 17.32 -2.89 3.89
C VAL A 74 16.32 -1.77 4.16
N ILE A 75 15.13 -2.09 4.65
CA ILE A 75 14.09 -1.10 5.00
C ILE A 75 14.57 -0.21 6.16
N ILE A 76 15.11 -0.80 7.23
CA ILE A 76 15.61 -0.04 8.39
C ILE A 76 16.72 0.92 7.96
N ASP A 77 17.66 0.46 7.12
CA ASP A 77 18.76 1.29 6.66
C ASP A 77 18.28 2.39 5.70
N ALA A 78 17.28 2.14 4.87
CA ALA A 78 16.66 3.16 4.03
C ALA A 78 15.94 4.26 4.84
N VAL A 79 15.28 3.89 5.96
CA VAL A 79 14.71 4.86 6.90
C VAL A 79 15.81 5.70 7.56
N LYS A 80 16.93 5.06 7.97
CA LYS A 80 18.08 5.78 8.54
C LYS A 80 18.74 6.73 7.54
N ARG A 81 18.79 6.35 6.25
CA ARG A 81 19.28 7.21 5.16
C ARG A 81 18.31 8.34 4.80
N GLY A 82 17.06 8.28 5.26
CA GLY A 82 16.01 9.25 4.92
C GLY A 82 15.37 9.02 3.54
N GLU A 83 15.60 7.87 2.92
CA GLU A 83 14.96 7.48 1.65
C GLU A 83 13.51 7.01 1.86
N LEU A 84 13.21 6.46 3.04
CA LEU A 84 11.88 6.01 3.43
C LEU A 84 11.36 6.79 4.64
N THR A 85 10.14 7.31 4.53
CA THR A 85 9.42 7.95 5.64
C THR A 85 8.72 6.88 6.48
N ALA A 86 9.08 6.77 7.75
CA ALA A 86 8.40 5.91 8.70
C ALA A 86 7.17 6.62 9.30
N TYR A 87 6.05 5.90 9.40
CA TYR A 87 4.80 6.40 9.98
C TYR A 87 4.48 5.71 11.29
N ARG A 88 3.78 6.42 12.18
CA ARG A 88 3.42 5.95 13.51
C ARG A 88 2.20 5.00 13.52
N GLY A 89 1.40 5.02 12.47
CA GLY A 89 0.24 4.14 12.33
C GLY A 89 -0.33 4.12 10.91
N ASP A 90 -1.37 3.30 10.71
CA ASP A 90 -2.03 3.07 9.41
C ASP A 90 -2.79 4.30 8.90
N SER A 91 -3.06 5.29 9.76
CA SER A 91 -3.65 6.57 9.36
C SER A 91 -2.69 7.49 8.59
N LEU A 92 -1.40 7.18 8.55
CA LEU A 92 -0.37 7.91 7.78
C LEU A 92 -0.28 9.42 8.11
N THR A 93 -0.82 9.87 9.25
CA THR A 93 -0.88 11.29 9.63
C THR A 93 0.35 11.79 10.38
N SER A 94 1.10 10.89 11.03
CA SER A 94 2.26 11.24 11.85
C SER A 94 3.47 10.38 11.50
N THR A 95 4.63 11.02 11.42
CA THR A 95 5.89 10.41 11.01
C THR A 95 6.81 10.19 12.21
N PHE A 96 7.71 9.22 12.09
CA PHE A 96 8.81 9.02 13.00
C PHE A 96 10.09 9.65 12.44
N THR A 97 10.91 10.21 13.34
CA THR A 97 12.31 10.49 13.02
C THR A 97 13.13 9.20 13.05
N ALA A 98 14.25 9.15 12.34
CA ALA A 98 15.11 7.95 12.31
C ALA A 98 15.56 7.51 13.72
N LYS A 99 15.80 8.48 14.62
CA LYS A 99 16.19 8.23 16.01
C LYS A 99 15.04 7.63 16.82
N GLU A 100 13.84 8.20 16.71
CA GLU A 100 12.63 7.67 17.37
C GLU A 100 12.31 6.25 16.91
N MET A 101 12.41 5.99 15.60
CA MET A 101 12.20 4.64 15.06
C MET A 101 13.18 3.64 15.67
N SER A 102 14.46 3.99 15.78
CA SER A 102 15.47 3.10 16.39
C SER A 102 15.22 2.83 17.88
N ALA A 103 14.73 3.82 18.63
CA ALA A 103 14.38 3.64 20.04
C ALA A 103 13.14 2.76 20.23
N ASN A 104 12.14 2.86 19.34
CA ASN A 104 10.93 2.05 19.41
C ASN A 104 11.15 0.59 18.98
N MET A 105 12.21 0.29 18.21
CA MET A 105 12.54 -1.08 17.82
C MET A 105 13.17 -1.90 18.95
N SER A 106 13.73 -1.27 19.98
CA SER A 106 14.25 -2.00 21.15
C SER A 106 13.14 -2.26 22.15
N TYR A 107 12.99 -3.52 22.57
CA TYR A 107 12.23 -3.84 23.77
C TYR A 107 13.03 -3.43 25.01
N PRO A 108 12.42 -2.80 26.03
CA PRO A 108 13.07 -2.64 27.32
C PRO A 108 13.27 -4.03 27.93
N LEU A 109 14.53 -4.42 28.12
CA LEU A 109 14.90 -5.70 28.77
C LEU A 109 14.41 -5.76 30.23
N ASP A 110 14.16 -4.62 30.85
CA ASP A 110 13.68 -4.50 32.23
C ASP A 110 12.15 -4.38 32.34
N ALA A 111 11.40 -4.83 31.34
CA ALA A 111 9.96 -4.98 31.53
C ALA A 111 9.75 -5.92 32.73
N PRO A 112 9.08 -5.48 33.82
CA PRO A 112 8.79 -6.37 34.93
C PRO A 112 8.01 -7.54 34.33
N VAL A 113 8.59 -8.74 34.44
CA VAL A 113 7.84 -9.99 34.24
C VAL A 113 6.54 -9.78 35.01
N SER A 114 5.42 -9.78 34.28
CA SER A 114 4.11 -9.63 34.90
C SER A 114 4.08 -10.61 36.07
N ALA A 115 3.86 -10.10 37.28
CA ALA A 115 3.68 -10.96 38.43
C ALA A 115 2.38 -11.73 38.17
N ASP A 116 2.52 -12.93 37.61
CA ASP A 116 1.43 -13.89 37.52
C ASP A 116 0.95 -14.11 38.96
N PRO A 117 -0.29 -13.74 39.33
CA PRO A 117 -0.79 -13.92 40.69
C PRO A 117 -0.93 -15.40 41.06
N ASP A 118 -0.96 -16.28 40.06
CA ASP A 118 -1.07 -17.73 40.20
C ASP A 118 0.26 -18.39 39.86
N GLY A 119 1.31 -18.07 40.63
CA GLY A 119 2.63 -18.68 40.54
C GLY A 119 2.53 -20.21 40.59
N GLY A 120 2.38 -20.81 39.42
CA GLY A 120 2.22 -22.25 39.24
C GLY A 120 3.52 -22.94 39.57
N ASP A 121 3.57 -23.48 40.78
CA ASP A 121 4.46 -24.52 41.26
C ASP A 121 4.70 -25.58 40.17
N TRP A 122 5.81 -25.44 39.44
CA TRP A 122 6.36 -26.46 38.55
C TRP A 122 7.49 -27.24 39.25
N GLY A 123 7.24 -27.63 40.50
CA GLY A 123 7.87 -28.79 41.12
C GLY A 123 8.75 -28.46 42.31
N GLY A 124 8.32 -28.88 43.50
CA GLY A 124 9.24 -29.16 44.59
C GLY A 124 8.64 -29.16 45.99
N GLY A 125 7.95 -30.25 46.34
CA GLY A 125 7.90 -30.83 47.70
C GLY A 125 7.60 -29.90 48.88
N ALA A 126 6.37 -29.93 49.38
CA ALA A 126 6.02 -29.36 50.68
C ALA A 126 6.61 -30.18 51.84
N PRO A 127 7.37 -29.60 52.79
CA PRO A 127 7.47 -30.16 54.13
C PRO A 127 6.27 -29.74 54.98
N ALA A 128 5.71 -30.70 55.71
CA ALA A 128 4.48 -30.61 56.49
C ALA A 128 4.56 -29.60 57.67
N PRO A 129 3.44 -28.99 58.09
CA PRO A 129 3.43 -28.00 59.15
C PRO A 129 3.63 -28.64 60.54
N ALA A 130 4.59 -28.13 61.31
CA ALA A 130 4.69 -28.38 62.74
C ALA A 130 3.87 -27.33 63.52
N LYS A 131 3.21 -27.82 64.57
CA LYS A 131 2.20 -27.18 65.44
C LYS A 131 2.58 -25.82 66.02
#